data_AF-A0A7X4F4Q9-F1
#
_entry.id   AF-A0A7X4F4Q9-F1
#
_cell.length_a   1.000
_cell.length_b   1.000
_cell.length_c   1.000
_cell.angle_alpha   90.00
_cell.angle_beta   90.00
_cell.angle_gamma   90.00
#
_symmetry.space_group_name_H-M   'P 1'
#
loop_
_entity.id
_entity.type
_entity.pdbx_description
1 polymer ?
#
loop_
_entity_poly.entity_id
_entity_poly.type
_entity_poly.pdbx_seq_one_letter_code
_entity_poly.pdbx_strand_id
1 'polypeptide(L)'
;MGASSLNNSPVAKANSSESPSRRDSPLRSLARLTFPVLDAAARVPSTNGSLLGSQPRPPFCTPLLNTMAAAGETTDWGKISVLHWQGQPLQVRRLGQDGNPPLVLIHGFAAAAGHWRANAPAFAAAGWRVYGLDLLGFGASGQPFLVQDNRTWAQQVLHLIEQRIREPVVIVGHSLGALVGLTAAVDRPELVKALVLAPLQDPALLKPLPRRRRPLCRRWQQLLTILQRWLVPWPL
;
A
#
# COMPACT_ATOMS: atom_id res chain seq x y z
N MET A 1 50.29 12.47 25.62
CA MET A 1 51.53 11.80 26.07
C MET A 1 51.20 11.17 27.41
N GLY A 2 51.21 9.88 27.66
CA GLY A 2 51.59 8.71 26.89
C GLY A 2 51.51 7.48 27.81
N ALA A 3 51.30 6.32 27.19
CA ALA A 3 51.64 4.95 27.61
C ALA A 3 51.09 4.43 28.96
N SER A 4 50.17 3.47 28.96
CA SER A 4 50.32 2.03 28.62
C SER A 4 50.95 1.21 29.76
N SER A 5 50.12 0.45 30.48
CA SER A 5 50.56 -0.71 31.25
C SER A 5 49.89 -1.96 30.67
N LEU A 6 50.73 -2.85 30.14
CA LEU A 6 50.39 -4.15 29.56
C LEU A 6 50.24 -5.17 30.70
N ASN A 7 49.11 -5.88 30.75
CA ASN A 7 49.01 -7.14 31.48
C ASN A 7 48.56 -8.23 30.50
N ASN A 8 49.48 -9.17 30.24
CA ASN A 8 49.27 -10.41 29.50
C ASN A 8 49.28 -11.57 30.50
N SER A 9 48.27 -12.43 30.47
CA SER A 9 48.35 -13.84 30.87
C SER A 9 47.15 -14.62 30.32
N PRO A 10 47.29 -15.94 30.08
CA PRO A 10 46.83 -16.57 28.85
C PRO A 10 45.45 -17.23 28.93
N VAL A 11 44.78 -17.22 27.78
CA VAL A 11 43.52 -17.91 27.48
C VAL A 11 43.75 -19.43 27.40
N ALA A 12 43.11 -20.18 28.30
CA ALA A 12 43.04 -21.63 28.24
C ALA A 12 42.11 -22.08 27.11
N LYS A 13 42.65 -22.91 26.21
CA LYS A 13 41.91 -23.69 25.22
C LYS A 13 41.28 -24.91 25.91
N ALA A 14 39.98 -25.13 25.70
CA ALA A 14 39.36 -26.43 25.90
C ALA A 14 38.78 -26.90 24.57
N ASN A 15 39.31 -28.03 24.10
CA ASN A 15 38.98 -28.71 22.85
C ASN A 15 37.86 -29.72 23.09
N SER A 16 36.85 -29.65 22.21
CA SER A 16 36.22 -30.75 21.47
C SER A 16 36.14 -32.15 22.11
N SER A 17 34.91 -32.59 22.37
CA SER A 17 34.52 -34.00 22.23
C SER A 17 33.04 -34.13 21.87
N GLU A 18 32.73 -34.21 20.57
CA GLU A 18 31.55 -34.96 20.10
C GLU A 18 31.73 -35.28 18.60
N SER A 19 31.74 -36.57 18.30
CA SER A 19 31.90 -37.18 16.99
C SER A 19 30.55 -37.75 16.50
N PRO A 20 30.43 -38.05 15.19
CA PRO A 20 29.18 -37.86 14.44
C PRO A 20 28.44 -39.17 14.15
N SER A 21 27.11 -39.13 13.96
CA SER A 21 26.42 -40.18 13.21
C SER A 21 25.13 -39.75 12.51
N ARG A 22 25.21 -39.83 11.16
CA ARG A 22 24.23 -40.36 10.19
C ARG A 22 22.76 -39.93 10.26
N ARG A 23 22.38 -39.21 9.19
CA ARG A 23 21.30 -39.52 8.21
C ARG A 23 20.16 -40.43 8.71
N ASP A 24 18.94 -39.93 8.62
CA ASP A 24 17.96 -40.36 7.61
C ASP A 24 16.67 -39.52 7.67
N SER A 25 16.23 -39.04 6.49
CA SER A 25 14.86 -38.57 6.26
C SER A 25 14.03 -39.75 5.73
N PRO A 26 12.72 -39.79 6.00
CA PRO A 26 11.82 -39.97 4.87
C PRO A 26 10.56 -39.09 4.90
N LEU A 27 10.02 -38.97 3.70
CA LEU A 27 8.91 -38.13 3.23
C LEU A 27 7.54 -38.50 3.81
N ARG A 28 6.62 -37.52 3.67
CA ARG A 28 5.16 -37.60 3.42
C ARG A 28 4.24 -37.23 4.59
N SER A 29 3.61 -36.05 4.48
CA SER A 29 2.15 -35.95 4.52
C SER A 29 1.69 -34.59 3.95
N LEU A 30 0.98 -34.65 2.83
CA LEU A 30 0.27 -33.55 2.18
C LEU A 30 -1.07 -33.35 2.90
N ALA A 31 -1.20 -32.32 3.71
CA ALA A 31 -2.50 -31.85 4.19
C ALA A 31 -2.96 -30.68 3.33
N ARG A 32 -3.88 -30.96 2.41
CA ARG A 32 -4.70 -29.97 1.70
C ARG A 32 -5.60 -29.27 2.73
N LEU A 33 -5.40 -27.97 2.95
CA LEU A 33 -6.36 -27.15 3.69
C LEU A 33 -7.42 -26.63 2.70
N THR A 34 -8.51 -27.37 2.60
CA THR A 34 -9.79 -26.88 2.05
C THR A 34 -10.53 -26.15 3.16
N PHE A 35 -10.85 -24.86 2.96
CA PHE A 35 -11.74 -24.10 3.83
C PHE A 35 -13.20 -24.38 3.43
N PRO A 36 -14.07 -24.86 4.34
CA PRO A 36 -15.50 -24.94 4.06
C PRO A 36 -16.15 -23.56 4.22
N VAL A 37 -16.90 -23.17 3.19
CA VAL A 37 -17.90 -22.09 3.25
C VAL A 37 -19.01 -22.58 4.19
N LEU A 38 -19.20 -21.90 5.32
CA LEU A 38 -20.37 -22.13 6.17
C LEU A 38 -21.46 -21.12 5.79
N ASP A 39 -22.47 -21.66 5.11
CA ASP A 39 -23.80 -21.09 4.96
C ASP A 39 -24.56 -21.32 6.27
N ALA A 40 -25.08 -20.26 6.89
CA ALA A 40 -25.79 -20.33 8.16
C ALA A 40 -27.05 -19.46 8.09
N ALA A 41 -28.06 -19.97 7.38
CA ALA A 41 -29.44 -19.56 7.54
C ALA A 41 -29.99 -20.06 8.89
N ALA A 42 -30.04 -19.18 9.89
CA ALA A 42 -30.65 -19.46 11.18
C ALA A 42 -32.15 -19.09 11.17
N ARG A 43 -32.96 -20.14 11.29
CA ARG A 43 -34.42 -20.16 11.42
C ARG A 43 -34.81 -19.74 12.84
N VAL A 44 -35.72 -18.77 12.98
CA VAL A 44 -36.21 -18.23 14.26
C VAL A 44 -37.27 -19.17 14.88
N PRO A 45 -37.17 -19.56 16.17
CA PRO A 45 -38.28 -20.12 16.92
C PRO A 45 -38.95 -19.06 17.83
N SER A 46 -40.28 -19.05 17.77
CA SER A 46 -41.19 -18.29 18.63
C SER A 46 -41.26 -18.89 20.04
N THR A 47 -41.21 -18.07 21.08
CA THR A 47 -41.69 -18.43 22.44
C THR A 47 -42.35 -17.23 23.14
N ASN A 48 -43.57 -17.42 23.60
CA ASN A 48 -44.28 -16.60 24.58
C ASN A 48 -43.95 -17.11 25.99
N GLY A 49 -43.86 -16.21 26.99
CA GLY A 49 -43.92 -16.62 28.40
C GLY A 49 -43.20 -15.66 29.36
N SER A 50 -44.00 -14.96 30.17
CA SER A 50 -43.66 -13.88 31.11
C SER A 50 -43.03 -14.35 32.44
N LEU A 51 -42.14 -13.53 33.03
CA LEU A 51 -42.20 -12.96 34.40
C LEU A 51 -40.82 -12.79 35.09
N LEU A 52 -40.73 -11.68 35.85
CA LEU A 52 -39.78 -11.29 36.91
C LEU A 52 -38.41 -10.67 36.54
N GLY A 53 -38.18 -9.47 37.08
CA GLY A 53 -36.85 -8.99 37.47
C GLY A 53 -36.39 -7.68 36.86
N SER A 54 -36.80 -6.56 37.46
CA SER A 54 -36.35 -5.20 37.17
C SER A 54 -34.85 -4.98 37.37
N GLN A 55 -34.13 -4.56 36.32
CA GLN A 55 -32.84 -3.86 36.41
C GLN A 55 -32.79 -2.77 35.33
N PRO A 56 -32.37 -1.52 35.63
CA PRO A 56 -32.31 -0.44 34.65
C PRO A 56 -31.13 -0.66 33.70
N ARG A 57 -31.42 -0.78 32.40
CA ARG A 57 -30.41 -0.78 31.33
C ARG A 57 -30.09 0.68 30.93
N PRO A 58 -28.83 1.03 30.63
CA PRO A 58 -28.49 2.37 30.13
C PRO A 58 -29.17 2.63 28.78
N PRO A 59 -29.48 3.89 28.45
CA PRO A 59 -30.26 4.20 27.25
C PRO A 59 -29.51 3.77 26.00
N PHE A 60 -30.11 2.83 25.27
CA PHE A 60 -29.77 2.55 23.89
C PHE A 60 -29.88 3.87 23.12
N CYS A 61 -28.77 4.35 22.54
CA CYS A 61 -28.79 5.40 21.53
C CYS A 61 -29.69 4.95 20.39
N THR A 62 -30.90 5.50 20.34
CA THR A 62 -31.72 5.53 19.14
C THR A 62 -30.97 6.30 18.05
N PRO A 63 -30.92 5.81 16.80
CA PRO A 63 -30.45 6.62 15.71
C PRO A 63 -31.52 7.69 15.45
N LEU A 64 -31.11 8.96 15.52
CA LEU A 64 -31.95 10.09 15.13
C LEU A 64 -32.13 10.06 13.60
N LEU A 65 -33.15 9.34 13.17
CA LEU A 65 -33.66 9.34 11.80
C LEU A 65 -34.60 10.55 11.67
N ASN A 66 -34.05 11.73 11.36
CA ASN A 66 -34.63 12.77 10.49
C ASN A 66 -33.95 14.14 10.70
N THR A 67 -33.05 14.47 9.78
CA THR A 67 -33.09 15.77 9.06
C THR A 67 -32.68 15.47 7.61
N MET A 68 -33.61 14.94 6.81
CA MET A 68 -33.56 15.15 5.37
C MET A 68 -34.06 16.56 5.11
N ALA A 69 -33.13 17.51 5.10
CA ALA A 69 -33.34 18.86 4.58
C ALA A 69 -32.00 19.50 4.20
N ALA A 70 -31.33 18.92 3.21
CA ALA A 70 -30.43 19.62 2.29
C ALA A 70 -30.12 18.70 1.11
N ALA A 71 -30.96 18.76 0.08
CA ALA A 71 -30.54 18.36 -1.26
C ALA A 71 -29.52 19.40 -1.74
N GLY A 72 -28.24 19.18 -1.43
CA GLY A 72 -27.13 20.04 -1.83
C GLY A 72 -25.85 19.23 -1.89
N GLU A 73 -25.40 18.94 -3.12
CA GLU A 73 -24.09 18.40 -3.51
C GLU A 73 -23.41 17.42 -2.54
N THR A 74 -23.63 16.12 -2.72
CA THR A 74 -22.83 15.08 -2.04
C THR A 74 -21.42 15.01 -2.65
N THR A 75 -20.59 16.01 -2.38
CA THR A 75 -19.14 15.90 -2.56
C THR A 75 -18.61 14.99 -1.44
N ASP A 76 -18.36 13.73 -1.80
CA ASP A 76 -18.12 12.60 -0.87
C ASP A 76 -17.06 12.83 0.24
N TRP A 77 -16.17 13.82 0.07
CA TRP A 77 -15.40 14.51 1.12
C TRP A 77 -14.51 15.60 0.50
N GLY A 78 -14.20 16.63 1.29
CA GLY A 78 -13.24 17.68 0.93
C GLY A 78 -13.69 18.62 -0.19
N LYS A 79 -12.94 19.70 -0.38
CA LYS A 79 -13.10 20.61 -1.52
C LYS A 79 -12.52 19.95 -2.76
N ILE A 80 -13.29 19.94 -3.85
CA ILE A 80 -12.86 19.41 -5.14
C ILE A 80 -12.22 20.53 -5.96
N SER A 81 -11.15 20.21 -6.67
CA SER A 81 -10.48 21.08 -7.62
C SER A 81 -9.91 20.27 -8.77
N VAL A 82 -9.58 20.94 -9.87
CA VAL A 82 -8.92 20.31 -11.02
C VAL A 82 -7.46 20.76 -11.10
N LEU A 83 -6.57 19.80 -11.33
CA LEU A 83 -5.17 20.02 -11.68
C LEU A 83 -4.95 19.51 -13.10
N HIS A 84 -4.22 20.24 -13.95
CA HIS A 84 -3.94 19.76 -15.31
C HIS A 84 -2.55 19.13 -15.35
N TRP A 85 -2.47 17.88 -15.81
CA TRP A 85 -1.22 17.16 -16.02
C TRP A 85 -1.10 16.75 -17.48
N GLN A 86 -0.08 17.27 -18.18
CA GLN A 86 0.12 17.02 -19.62
C GLN A 86 -1.14 17.29 -20.48
N GLY A 87 -1.88 18.36 -20.15
CA GLY A 87 -3.14 18.71 -20.81
C GLY A 87 -4.35 17.86 -20.41
N GLN A 88 -4.18 16.85 -19.55
CA GLN A 88 -5.28 16.04 -19.02
C GLN A 88 -5.78 16.59 -17.68
N PRO A 89 -7.11 16.66 -17.46
CA PRO A 89 -7.65 17.08 -16.17
C PRO A 89 -7.50 15.96 -15.14
N LEU A 90 -7.04 16.32 -13.95
CA LEU A 90 -6.96 15.45 -12.78
C LEU A 90 -7.88 15.99 -11.69
N GLN A 91 -8.80 15.18 -11.19
CA GLN A 91 -9.65 15.55 -10.07
C GLN A 91 -8.89 15.38 -8.75
N VAL A 92 -8.82 16.46 -7.98
CA VAL A 92 -8.11 16.53 -6.70
C VAL A 92 -9.09 16.94 -5.60
N ARG A 93 -9.06 16.22 -4.49
CA ARG A 93 -9.79 16.51 -3.25
C ARG A 93 -8.83 17.06 -2.20
N ARG A 94 -9.27 18.04 -1.43
CA ARG A 94 -8.51 18.61 -0.32
C ARG A 94 -9.38 18.81 0.92
N LEU A 95 -8.89 18.39 2.08
CA LEU A 95 -9.52 18.61 3.38
C LEU A 95 -8.47 19.00 4.43
N GLY A 96 -8.85 19.80 5.43
CA GLY A 96 -7.93 20.28 6.46
C GLY A 96 -7.47 21.72 6.25
N GLN A 97 -6.78 22.25 7.27
CA GLN A 97 -6.33 23.64 7.35
C GLN A 97 -4.97 23.83 6.68
N ASP A 98 -4.70 25.05 6.20
CA ASP A 98 -3.35 25.41 5.75
C ASP A 98 -2.37 25.48 6.91
N GLY A 99 -1.10 25.15 6.64
CA GLY A 99 -0.05 25.05 7.67
C GLY A 99 0.05 23.66 8.33
N ASN A 100 -1.00 22.85 8.27
CA ASN A 100 -0.95 21.46 8.73
C ASN A 100 -0.08 20.58 7.82
N PRO A 101 0.58 19.54 8.37
CA PRO A 101 1.41 18.63 7.59
C PRO A 101 0.59 17.92 6.50
N PRO A 102 1.13 17.76 5.29
CA PRO A 102 0.39 17.24 4.15
C PRO A 102 0.39 15.70 4.11
N LEU A 103 -0.78 15.15 3.81
CA LEU A 103 -1.02 13.72 3.65
C LEU A 103 -1.67 13.48 2.28
N VAL A 104 -1.08 12.64 1.44
CA VAL A 104 -1.63 12.27 0.12
C VAL A 104 -2.18 10.86 0.17
N LEU A 105 -3.46 10.70 -0.19
CA LEU A 105 -4.16 9.43 -0.24
C LEU A 105 -4.33 8.98 -1.70
N ILE A 106 -3.82 7.79 -2.03
CA ILE A 106 -3.85 7.24 -3.39
C ILE A 106 -4.72 5.98 -3.41
N HIS A 107 -5.76 5.99 -4.24
CA HIS A 107 -6.72 4.89 -4.35
C HIS A 107 -6.14 3.67 -5.10
N GLY A 108 -6.84 2.54 -5.00
CA GLY A 108 -6.51 1.31 -5.72
C GLY A 108 -7.09 1.23 -7.13
N PHE A 109 -6.85 0.11 -7.82
CA PHE A 109 -7.47 -0.16 -9.12
C PHE A 109 -9.01 -0.19 -9.02
N ALA A 110 -9.69 0.26 -10.07
CA ALA A 110 -11.16 0.37 -10.15
C ALA A 110 -11.81 1.20 -9.02
N ALA A 111 -11.07 2.16 -8.47
CA ALA A 111 -11.56 3.09 -7.44
C ALA A 111 -11.31 4.55 -7.86
N ALA A 112 -11.62 5.49 -6.97
CA ALA A 112 -11.34 6.92 -7.08
C ALA A 112 -10.98 7.47 -5.69
N ALA A 113 -10.60 8.74 -5.58
CA ALA A 113 -10.30 9.40 -4.30
C ALA A 113 -11.47 9.33 -3.30
N GLY A 114 -12.71 9.19 -3.77
CA GLY A 114 -13.89 8.92 -2.93
C GLY A 114 -13.75 7.67 -2.05
N HIS A 115 -12.90 6.71 -2.42
CA HIS A 115 -12.57 5.52 -1.61
C HIS A 115 -12.16 5.87 -0.17
N TRP A 116 -11.56 7.03 0.03
CA TRP A 116 -11.05 7.49 1.32
C TRP A 116 -12.07 8.26 2.18
N ARG A 117 -13.35 8.33 1.80
CA ARG A 117 -14.38 9.12 2.51
C ARG A 117 -14.52 8.81 4.00
N ALA A 118 -14.27 7.57 4.41
CA ALA A 118 -14.32 7.16 5.81
C ALA A 118 -13.03 7.48 6.59
N ASN A 119 -11.92 7.77 5.90
CA ASN A 119 -10.60 7.98 6.51
C ASN A 119 -10.16 9.45 6.48
N ALA A 120 -10.41 10.14 5.37
CA ALA A 120 -9.95 11.51 5.15
C ALA A 120 -10.43 12.49 6.24
N PRO A 121 -11.70 12.46 6.70
CA PRO A 121 -12.15 13.31 7.80
C PRO A 121 -11.43 13.03 9.12
N ALA A 122 -11.14 11.76 9.43
CA ALA A 122 -10.43 11.38 10.64
C ALA A 122 -8.97 11.89 10.64
N PHE A 123 -8.28 11.78 9.50
CA PHE A 123 -6.95 12.36 9.35
C PHE A 123 -6.97 13.89 9.46
N ALA A 124 -7.93 14.54 8.83
CA ALA A 124 -8.07 16.00 8.92
C ALA A 124 -8.33 16.45 10.36
N ALA A 125 -9.21 15.75 11.09
CA ALA A 125 -9.48 16.01 12.51
C ALA A 125 -8.25 15.77 13.39
N ALA A 126 -7.39 14.82 13.03
CA ALA A 126 -6.11 14.58 13.68
C ALA A 126 -5.01 15.60 13.31
N GLY A 127 -5.35 16.67 12.57
CA GLY A 127 -4.43 17.77 12.26
C GLY A 127 -3.65 17.61 10.96
N TRP A 128 -4.08 16.74 10.03
CA TRP A 128 -3.46 16.63 8.71
C TRP A 128 -4.14 17.50 7.66
N ARG A 129 -3.35 17.99 6.70
CA ARG A 129 -3.86 18.57 5.45
C ARG A 129 -3.92 17.46 4.39
N VAL A 130 -5.12 16.92 4.19
CA VAL A 130 -5.34 15.70 3.41
C VAL A 130 -5.63 16.05 1.95
N TYR A 131 -4.93 15.37 1.04
CA TYR A 131 -5.13 15.43 -0.39
C TYR A 131 -5.50 14.05 -0.92
N GLY A 132 -6.40 13.99 -1.90
CA GLY A 132 -6.71 12.79 -2.67
C GLY A 132 -6.70 13.13 -4.15
N LEU A 133 -6.23 12.19 -4.97
CA LEU A 133 -6.14 12.35 -6.41
C LEU A 133 -6.86 11.17 -7.08
N ASP A 134 -7.73 11.47 -8.04
CA ASP A 134 -8.19 10.48 -9.01
C ASP A 134 -7.07 10.31 -10.05
N LEU A 135 -6.46 9.11 -10.09
CA LEU A 135 -5.43 8.82 -11.08
C LEU A 135 -6.02 8.88 -12.50
N LEU A 136 -5.20 9.23 -13.49
CA LEU A 136 -5.66 9.28 -14.89
C LEU A 136 -6.20 7.91 -15.33
N GLY A 137 -7.37 7.91 -15.99
CA GLY A 137 -8.15 6.72 -16.30
C GLY A 137 -9.13 6.27 -15.20
N PHE A 138 -9.20 6.99 -14.08
CA PHE A 138 -10.07 6.67 -12.95
C PHE A 138 -10.90 7.86 -12.50
N GLY A 139 -12.01 7.57 -11.81
CA GLY A 139 -12.88 8.57 -11.20
C GLY A 139 -13.33 9.63 -12.21
N ALA A 140 -13.23 10.90 -11.81
CA ALA A 140 -13.57 12.03 -12.68
C ALA A 140 -12.33 12.69 -13.32
N SER A 141 -11.16 12.05 -13.25
CA SER A 141 -9.99 12.46 -14.03
C SER A 141 -10.16 12.09 -15.51
N GLY A 142 -9.32 12.68 -16.35
CA GLY A 142 -9.28 12.41 -17.79
C GLY A 142 -9.15 10.91 -18.07
N GLN A 143 -9.84 10.46 -19.12
CA GLN A 143 -9.90 9.06 -19.52
C GLN A 143 -9.26 8.90 -20.90
N PRO A 144 -7.93 8.92 -21.01
CA PRO A 144 -7.25 8.75 -22.29
C PRO A 144 -7.44 7.31 -22.80
N PHE A 145 -7.42 7.14 -24.13
CA PHE A 145 -7.50 5.82 -24.77
C PHE A 145 -6.26 4.94 -24.55
N LEU A 146 -5.15 5.53 -24.11
CA LEU A 146 -3.88 4.84 -23.92
C LEU A 146 -3.78 4.19 -22.55
N VAL A 147 -3.22 2.97 -22.51
CA VAL A 147 -2.89 2.27 -21.27
C VAL A 147 -1.86 3.08 -20.49
N GLN A 148 -2.18 3.36 -19.24
CA GLN A 148 -1.27 4.07 -18.32
C GLN A 148 -0.42 3.07 -17.56
N ASP A 149 0.85 3.41 -17.36
CA ASP A 149 1.77 2.61 -16.55
C ASP A 149 1.97 3.21 -15.15
N ASN A 150 2.57 2.42 -14.27
CA ASN A 150 2.77 2.81 -12.88
C ASN A 150 3.63 4.08 -12.74
N ARG A 151 4.61 4.27 -13.64
CA ARG A 151 5.47 5.45 -13.61
C ARG A 151 4.69 6.71 -13.99
N THR A 152 3.80 6.62 -14.97
CA THR A 152 2.91 7.71 -15.35
C THR A 152 2.01 8.14 -14.18
N TRP A 153 1.39 7.19 -13.47
CA TRP A 153 0.61 7.52 -12.28
C TRP A 153 1.46 8.12 -11.16
N ALA A 154 2.70 7.65 -10.96
CA ALA A 154 3.61 8.23 -9.98
C ALA A 154 3.96 9.68 -10.32
N GLN A 155 4.19 9.99 -11.60
CA GLN A 155 4.43 11.35 -12.06
C GLN A 155 3.24 12.29 -11.81
N GLN A 156 1.99 11.80 -11.86
CA GLN A 156 0.81 12.60 -11.51
C GLN A 156 0.79 12.97 -10.02
N VAL A 157 1.16 12.03 -9.15
CA VAL A 157 1.27 12.26 -7.70
C VAL A 157 2.38 13.28 -7.41
N LEU A 158 3.56 13.11 -8.03
CA LEU A 158 4.67 14.05 -7.90
C LEU A 158 4.28 15.44 -8.41
N HIS A 159 3.59 15.52 -9.54
CA HIS A 159 3.10 16.77 -10.08
C HIS A 159 2.10 17.47 -9.15
N LEU A 160 1.20 16.72 -8.49
CA LEU A 160 0.33 17.26 -7.45
C LEU A 160 1.14 17.86 -6.30
N ILE A 161 2.16 17.14 -5.82
CA ILE A 161 3.02 17.60 -4.74
C ILE A 161 3.74 18.88 -5.15
N GLU A 162 4.39 18.91 -6.32
CA GLU A 162 5.18 20.06 -6.78
C GLU A 162 4.32 21.29 -7.08
N GLN A 163 3.13 21.13 -7.67
CA GLN A 163 2.32 22.27 -8.12
C GLN A 163 1.41 22.83 -7.04
N ARG A 164 0.80 21.96 -6.22
CA ARG A 164 -0.25 22.34 -5.26
C ARG A 164 0.22 22.30 -3.81
N ILE A 165 1.02 21.30 -3.43
CA ILE A 165 1.39 21.08 -2.01
C ILE A 165 2.66 21.87 -1.66
N ARG A 166 3.69 21.80 -2.51
CA ARG A 166 4.97 22.53 -2.45
C ARG A 166 5.80 22.28 -1.20
N GLU A 167 5.65 21.10 -0.61
CA GLU A 167 6.45 20.64 0.53
C GLU A 167 6.43 19.10 0.59
N PRO A 168 7.39 18.45 1.27
CA PRO A 168 7.45 17.00 1.32
C PRO A 168 6.30 16.39 2.13
N VAL A 169 5.73 15.29 1.63
CA VAL A 169 4.45 14.73 2.10
C VAL A 169 4.57 13.33 2.68
N VAL A 170 3.58 12.93 3.48
CA VAL A 170 3.33 11.52 3.78
C VAL A 170 2.37 10.96 2.74
N ILE A 171 2.67 9.78 2.19
CA ILE A 171 1.82 9.12 1.19
C ILE A 171 1.20 7.86 1.81
N VAL A 172 -0.12 7.71 1.66
CA VAL A 172 -0.87 6.49 1.98
C VAL A 172 -1.44 5.93 0.69
N GLY A 173 -1.02 4.74 0.32
CA GLY A 173 -1.43 4.07 -0.91
C GLY A 173 -2.15 2.76 -0.65
N HIS A 174 -3.27 2.53 -1.34
CA HIS A 174 -4.00 1.26 -1.30
C HIS A 174 -3.84 0.47 -2.60
N SER A 175 -3.36 -0.78 -2.52
CA SER A 175 -3.20 -1.68 -3.68
C SER A 175 -2.37 -1.04 -4.82
N LEU A 176 -2.99 -0.70 -5.97
CA LEU A 176 -2.34 0.06 -7.03
C LEU A 176 -1.70 1.35 -6.50
N GLY A 177 -2.40 2.09 -5.64
CA GLY A 177 -1.88 3.31 -5.04
C GLY A 177 -0.66 3.11 -4.16
N ALA A 178 -0.48 1.90 -3.59
CA ALA A 178 0.73 1.56 -2.85
C ALA A 178 1.94 1.43 -3.78
N LEU A 179 1.76 0.78 -4.95
CA LEU A 179 2.81 0.67 -5.97
C LEU A 179 3.17 2.05 -6.55
N VAL A 180 2.17 2.89 -6.80
CA VAL A 180 2.33 4.26 -7.28
C VAL A 180 3.12 5.10 -6.26
N GLY A 181 2.72 5.05 -4.98
CA GLY A 181 3.39 5.78 -3.90
C GLY A 181 4.85 5.34 -3.71
N LEU A 182 5.11 4.04 -3.80
CA LEU A 182 6.48 3.51 -3.75
C LEU A 182 7.33 4.04 -4.91
N THR A 183 6.81 4.01 -6.13
CA THR A 183 7.53 4.54 -7.30
C THR A 183 7.77 6.04 -7.20
N ALA A 184 6.80 6.81 -6.70
CA ALA A 184 6.99 8.25 -6.47
C ALA A 184 8.13 8.52 -5.47
N ALA A 185 8.21 7.77 -4.37
CA ALA A 185 9.28 7.92 -3.39
C ALA A 185 10.66 7.48 -3.92
N VAL A 186 10.71 6.49 -4.81
CA VAL A 186 11.96 6.09 -5.49
C VAL A 186 12.41 7.14 -6.49
N ASP A 187 11.49 7.69 -7.29
CA ASP A 187 11.81 8.68 -8.32
C ASP A 187 12.19 10.04 -7.70
N ARG A 188 11.55 10.47 -6.60
CA ARG A 188 11.78 11.78 -5.93
C ARG A 188 11.74 11.65 -4.39
N PRO A 189 12.77 11.05 -3.75
CA PRO A 189 12.76 10.78 -2.31
C PRO A 189 12.69 12.04 -1.44
N GLU A 190 13.16 13.18 -1.94
CA GLU A 190 13.11 14.46 -1.22
C GLU A 190 11.70 15.02 -1.05
N LEU A 191 10.74 14.54 -1.84
CA LEU A 191 9.32 14.95 -1.77
C LEU A 191 8.46 14.04 -0.90
N VAL A 192 8.99 12.91 -0.41
CA VAL A 192 8.23 11.91 0.34
C VAL A 192 8.87 11.66 1.71
N LYS A 193 8.23 12.15 2.78
CA LYS A 193 8.69 11.99 4.17
C LYS A 193 8.48 10.58 4.70
N ALA A 194 7.35 9.96 4.34
CA ALA A 194 6.99 8.62 4.78
C ALA A 194 5.98 7.97 3.83
N LEU A 195 5.95 6.64 3.84
CA LEU A 195 5.04 5.81 3.05
C LEU A 195 4.26 4.84 3.95
N VAL A 196 2.95 4.77 3.74
CA VAL A 196 2.07 3.74 4.30
C VAL A 196 1.42 2.97 3.15
N LEU A 197 1.66 1.67 3.08
CA LEU A 197 1.32 0.83 1.93
C LEU A 197 0.39 -0.31 2.36
N ALA A 198 -0.85 -0.35 1.87
CA ALA A 198 -1.87 -1.26 2.41
C ALA A 198 -2.88 -1.78 1.37
N PRO A 199 -2.87 -3.07 1.00
CA PRO A 199 -1.68 -3.91 0.89
C PRO A 199 -0.80 -3.44 -0.29
N LEU A 200 0.52 -3.57 -0.17
CA LEU A 200 1.40 -3.47 -1.34
C LEU A 200 1.30 -4.77 -2.14
N GLN A 201 0.91 -4.67 -3.41
CA GLN A 201 1.00 -5.81 -4.31
C GLN A 201 2.48 -6.08 -4.60
N ASP A 202 3.06 -7.06 -3.92
CA ASP A 202 4.43 -7.49 -4.20
C ASP A 202 4.45 -8.40 -5.45
N PRO A 203 4.98 -7.95 -6.59
CA PRO A 203 5.10 -8.80 -7.77
C PRO A 203 5.97 -10.03 -7.51
N ALA A 204 6.86 -10.01 -6.51
CA ALA A 204 7.66 -11.17 -6.09
C ALA A 204 6.83 -12.26 -5.39
N LEU A 205 5.67 -11.92 -4.83
CA LEU A 205 4.71 -12.89 -4.31
C LEU A 205 3.81 -13.47 -5.41
N LEU A 206 3.54 -12.70 -6.46
CA LEU A 206 2.74 -13.15 -7.61
C LEU A 206 3.56 -13.99 -8.61
N LYS A 207 4.86 -13.74 -8.71
CA LYS A 207 5.81 -14.53 -9.51
C LYS A 207 7.01 -14.89 -8.64
N PRO A 208 7.32 -16.19 -8.42
CA PRO A 208 8.49 -16.56 -7.65
C PRO A 208 9.73 -15.90 -8.25
N LEU A 209 10.49 -15.16 -7.44
CA LEU A 209 11.73 -14.54 -7.89
C LEU A 209 12.61 -15.62 -8.53
N PRO A 210 13.08 -15.44 -9.78
CA PRO A 210 13.93 -16.43 -10.41
C PRO A 210 15.15 -16.62 -9.52
N ARG A 211 15.43 -17.87 -9.14
CA ARG A 211 16.61 -18.22 -8.32
C ARG A 211 17.83 -17.50 -8.88
N ARG A 212 18.56 -16.80 -8.00
CA ARG A 212 19.77 -16.07 -8.33
C ARG A 212 20.73 -16.99 -9.11
N ARG A 213 20.79 -16.83 -10.45
CA ARG A 213 21.66 -17.64 -11.31
C ARG A 213 23.12 -17.45 -10.90
N ARG A 214 23.91 -18.55 -10.94
CA ARG A 214 25.35 -18.54 -10.64
C ARG A 214 26.08 -17.50 -11.51
N PRO A 215 27.14 -16.85 -11.02
CA PRO A 215 27.81 -15.75 -11.71
C PRO A 215 28.32 -16.12 -13.11
N LEU A 216 28.81 -17.36 -13.27
CA LEU A 216 29.22 -17.90 -14.58
C LEU A 216 28.05 -17.97 -15.57
N CYS A 217 26.89 -18.50 -15.16
CA CYS A 217 25.70 -18.59 -16.01
C CYS A 217 25.21 -17.21 -16.47
N ARG A 218 25.36 -16.16 -15.65
CA ARG A 218 25.02 -14.79 -16.03
C ARG A 218 25.93 -14.26 -17.13
N ARG A 219 27.24 -14.47 -16.99
CA ARG A 219 28.22 -14.06 -18.01
C ARG A 219 27.94 -14.73 -19.35
N TRP A 220 27.68 -16.04 -19.34
CA TRP A 220 27.33 -16.78 -20.56
C TRP A 220 26.02 -16.30 -21.19
N GLN A 221 25.01 -16.02 -20.38
CA GLN A 221 23.72 -15.54 -20.88
C GLN A 221 23.82 -14.12 -21.44
N GLN A 222 24.60 -13.24 -20.81
CA GLN A 222 24.92 -11.90 -21.34
C GLN A 222 25.65 -12.00 -22.68
N LEU A 223 26.64 -12.89 -22.80
CA LEU A 223 27.33 -13.14 -24.07
C LEU A 223 26.37 -13.68 -25.12
N LEU A 224 25.49 -14.62 -24.78
CA LEU A 224 24.47 -15.16 -25.69
C LEU A 224 23.47 -14.10 -26.14
N THR A 225 23.01 -13.23 -25.24
CA THR A 225 22.08 -12.13 -25.58
C THR A 225 22.77 -11.09 -26.47
N ILE A 226 24.04 -10.76 -26.20
CA ILE A 226 24.85 -9.91 -27.07
C ILE A 226 24.96 -10.58 -28.44
N LEU A 227 25.36 -11.85 -28.51
CA LEU A 227 25.51 -12.60 -29.74
C LEU A 227 24.20 -12.69 -30.54
N GLN A 228 23.07 -12.94 -29.87
CA GLN A 228 21.74 -12.94 -30.48
C GLN A 228 21.37 -11.57 -31.07
N ARG A 229 21.74 -10.48 -30.38
CA ARG A 229 21.53 -9.11 -30.86
C ARG A 229 22.41 -8.78 -32.08
N TRP A 230 23.55 -9.44 -32.23
CA TRP A 230 24.40 -9.34 -33.43
C TRP A 230 23.90 -10.24 -34.58
N LEU A 231 23.23 -11.35 -34.27
CA LEU A 231 22.76 -12.34 -35.25
C LEU A 231 21.37 -12.03 -35.83
N VAL A 232 20.52 -11.29 -35.11
CA VAL A 232 19.20 -10.90 -35.60
C VAL A 232 19.28 -9.46 -36.14
N PRO A 233 19.27 -9.26 -37.47
CA PRO A 233 19.20 -7.91 -38.03
C PRO A 233 17.85 -7.30 -37.65
N TRP A 234 17.90 -6.14 -37.00
CA TRP A 234 16.70 -5.36 -36.70
C TRP A 234 16.13 -4.82 -38.02
N PRO A 235 14.82 -4.96 -38.31
CA PRO A 235 14.24 -4.27 -39.44
C PRO A 235 14.27 -2.77 -39.15
N LEU A 236 14.92 -1.99 -40.02
CA LEU A 236 14.87 -0.53 -40.01
C LEU A 236 13.46 -0.03 -40.31
#